data_AF-A9USZ8-F1
#
_entry.id   AF-A9USZ8-F1
#
_cell.length_a   1.000
_cell.length_b   1.000
_cell.length_c   1.000
_cell.angle_alpha   90.00
_cell.angle_beta   90.00
_cell.angle_gamma   90.00
#
_symmetry.space_group_name_H-M   'P 1'
#
loop_
_entity.id
_entity.type
_entity.pdbx_description
1 polymer ?
#
loop_
_entity_poly.entity_id
_entity_poly.type
_entity_poly.pdbx_seq_one_letter_code
_entity_poly.pdbx_strand_id
1 'polypeptide(L)'
;PIKWLALEAIEKHQYTHASDVFAWGVFVWFVFSYGAAPWAVYTAVETVLALSRGDRLQRPPACPHRLYELLLSCWESDPDFRPS
;
A
#
# COMPACT_ATOMS: atom_id res chain seq x y z
N PRO A 1 -2.89 -9.09 8.35
CA PRO A 1 -4.03 -8.41 7.70
C PRO A 1 -3.85 -6.88 7.57
N ILE A 2 -3.64 -6.14 8.67
CA ILE A 2 -3.62 -4.67 8.67
C ILE A 2 -2.62 -4.06 7.68
N LYS A 3 -1.43 -4.65 7.53
CA LYS A 3 -0.36 -4.16 6.65
C LYS A 3 -0.68 -4.17 5.15
N TRP A 4 -1.82 -4.74 4.77
CA TRP A 4 -2.30 -4.86 3.39
C TRP A 4 -3.44 -3.90 3.08
N LEU A 5 -4.04 -3.30 4.12
CA LEU A 5 -5.27 -2.54 3.99
C LEU A 5 -4.97 -1.04 3.85
N ALA A 6 -5.84 -0.35 3.14
CA ALA A 6 -5.86 1.11 3.10
C ALA A 6 -6.33 1.71 4.44
N LEU A 7 -5.99 2.97 4.71
CA LEU A 7 -6.34 3.64 5.97
C LEU A 7 -7.86 3.69 6.19
N GLU A 8 -8.64 3.97 5.16
CA GLU A 8 -10.10 4.03 5.27
C GLU A 8 -10.73 2.67 5.60
N ALA A 9 -10.12 1.58 5.13
CA ALA A 9 -10.55 0.22 5.46
C ALA A 9 -10.20 -0.14 6.92
N ILE A 10 -9.09 0.37 7.44
CA ILE A 10 -8.64 0.13 8.82
C ILE A 10 -9.43 0.97 9.83
N GLU A 11 -9.53 2.28 9.60
CA GLU A 11 -10.08 3.24 10.56
C GLU A 11 -11.60 3.34 10.51
N LYS A 12 -12.18 3.30 9.29
CA LYS A 12 -13.61 3.53 9.06
C LYS A 12 -14.36 2.26 8.65
N HIS A 13 -13.66 1.13 8.51
CA HIS A 13 -14.21 -0.12 7.99
C HIS A 13 -14.90 0.05 6.62
N GLN A 14 -14.39 0.97 5.79
CA GLN A 14 -14.90 1.20 4.44
C GLN A 14 -14.12 0.36 3.44
N TYR A 15 -14.78 -0.66 2.89
CA TYR A 15 -14.23 -1.54 1.87
C TYR A 15 -14.85 -1.20 0.52
N THR A 16 -14.04 -0.65 -0.36
CA THR A 16 -14.42 -0.18 -1.70
C THR A 16 -13.43 -0.70 -2.74
N HIS A 17 -13.77 -0.54 -4.02
CA HIS A 17 -12.83 -0.83 -5.10
C HIS A 17 -11.49 -0.09 -4.93
N ALA A 18 -11.53 1.18 -4.51
CA ALA A 18 -10.31 1.95 -4.25
C ALA A 18 -9.47 1.39 -3.10
N SER A 19 -10.10 0.78 -2.09
CA SER A 19 -9.38 0.07 -1.01
C SER A 19 -8.72 -1.22 -1.51
N ASP A 20 -9.36 -1.92 -2.46
CA ASP A 20 -8.79 -3.11 -3.11
C ASP A 20 -7.62 -2.73 -4.02
N VAL A 21 -7.68 -1.60 -4.73
CA VAL A 21 -6.57 -1.06 -5.53
C VAL A 21 -5.33 -0.81 -4.67
N PHE A 22 -5.52 -0.26 -3.46
CA PHE A 22 -4.42 -0.09 -2.51
C PHE A 22 -3.80 -1.44 -2.12
N ALA A 23 -4.64 -2.41 -1.74
CA ALA A 23 -4.20 -3.75 -1.35
C ALA A 23 -3.50 -4.48 -2.50
N TRP A 24 -3.99 -4.31 -3.73
CA TRP A 24 -3.35 -4.79 -4.95
C TRP A 24 -1.95 -4.19 -5.12
N GLY A 25 -1.78 -2.89 -4.87
CA GLY A 25 -0.47 -2.25 -4.91
C GLY A 25 0.52 -2.91 -3.92
N VAL A 26 0.06 -3.20 -2.70
CA VAL A 26 0.86 -3.93 -1.69
C VAL A 26 1.20 -5.34 -2.16
N PHE A 27 0.26 -6.02 -2.83
CA PHE A 27 0.49 -7.35 -3.39
C PHE A 27 1.52 -7.34 -4.52
N VAL A 28 1.45 -6.40 -5.46
CA VAL A 28 2.45 -6.28 -6.52
C VAL A 28 3.83 -6.02 -5.92
N TRP A 29 3.91 -5.10 -4.94
CA TRP A 29 5.15 -4.89 -4.20
C TRP A 29 5.69 -6.17 -3.55
N PHE A 30 4.82 -6.98 -2.96
CA PHE A 30 5.18 -8.27 -2.34
C PHE A 30 5.78 -9.25 -3.37
N VAL A 31 5.17 -9.34 -4.56
CA VAL A 31 5.66 -10.19 -5.66
C VAL A 31 7.05 -9.75 -6.10
N PHE A 32 7.27 -8.45 -6.32
CA PHE A 32 8.57 -7.93 -6.74
C PHE A 32 9.64 -7.94 -5.64
N SER A 33 9.22 -8.05 -4.39
CA SER A 33 10.11 -8.25 -3.24
C SER A 33 10.38 -9.73 -2.95
N TYR A 34 10.02 -10.64 -3.86
CA TYR A 34 10.18 -12.08 -3.71
C TYR A 34 9.57 -12.64 -2.42
N GLY A 35 8.41 -12.11 -2.04
CA GLY A 35 7.66 -12.57 -0.87
C GLY A 35 8.08 -11.92 0.46
N ALA A 36 8.83 -10.82 0.42
CA ALA A 36 9.14 -10.07 1.64
C ALA A 36 7.85 -9.54 2.30
N ALA A 37 7.83 -9.52 3.64
CA ALA A 37 6.70 -8.95 4.37
C ALA A 37 6.61 -7.43 4.14
N PRO A 38 5.45 -6.89 3.70
CA PRO A 38 5.27 -5.45 3.61
C PRO A 38 5.44 -4.85 5.00
N TRP A 39 6.08 -3.68 5.09
CA TRP A 39 6.29 -2.96 6.35
C TRP A 39 6.98 -3.84 7.42
N ALA A 40 7.96 -4.65 7.03
CA ALA A 40 8.58 -5.66 7.91
C ALA A 40 9.10 -5.08 9.25
N VAL A 41 9.61 -3.84 9.22
CA VAL A 41 10.17 -3.15 10.39
C VAL A 41 9.12 -2.54 11.33
N TYR A 42 7.88 -2.40 10.89
CA TYR A 42 6.81 -1.75 11.66
C TYR A 42 5.86 -2.78 12.27
N THR A 43 5.36 -2.50 13.47
CA THR A 43 4.16 -3.13 14.01
C THR A 43 2.92 -2.70 13.22
N ALA A 44 1.76 -3.32 13.50
CA ALA A 44 0.51 -2.92 12.84
C ALA A 44 0.14 -1.45 13.12
N VAL A 45 0.32 -0.99 14.37
CA VAL A 45 0.03 0.39 14.78
C VAL A 45 1.01 1.37 14.12
N GLU A 46 2.31 1.04 14.11
CA GLU A 46 3.31 1.87 13.43
C GLU A 46 3.07 1.93 11.92
N THR A 47 2.55 0.85 11.31
CA THR A 47 2.19 0.85 9.89
C THR A 47 1.07 1.85 9.62
N VAL A 48 0.03 1.89 10.45
CA VAL A 48 -1.06 2.88 10.33
C VAL A 48 -0.50 4.30 10.46
N LEU A 49 0.33 4.56 11.48
CA LEU A 49 0.94 5.87 11.69
C LEU A 49 1.84 6.30 10.52
N ALA A 50 2.62 5.38 9.96
CA ALA A 50 3.46 5.63 8.79
C ALA A 50 2.59 5.99 7.57
N LEU A 51 1.54 5.19 7.31
CA LEU A 51 0.60 5.46 6.22
C LEU A 51 -0.08 6.82 6.36
N SER A 52 -0.52 7.19 7.58
CA SER A 52 -1.14 8.50 7.86
C SER A 52 -0.19 9.67 7.67
N ARG A 53 1.13 9.46 7.78
CA ARG A 53 2.17 10.46 7.51
C ARG A 53 2.51 10.60 6.02
N GLY A 54 1.99 9.71 5.17
CA GLY A 54 2.33 9.67 3.76
C GLY A 54 3.50 8.74 3.43
N ASP A 55 4.01 7.97 4.39
CA ASP A 55 5.09 7.01 4.12
C ASP A 55 4.57 5.89 3.20
N ARG A 56 5.41 5.43 2.28
CA ARG A 56 5.12 4.35 1.31
C ARG A 56 6.24 3.31 1.29
N LEU A 57 5.92 2.11 0.83
CA LEU A 57 6.89 1.03 0.68
C LEU A 57 7.96 1.43 -0.34
N GLN A 58 9.23 1.21 -0.01
CA GLN A 58 10.35 1.51 -0.91
C GLN A 58 10.31 0.64 -2.17
N ARG A 59 10.76 1.17 -3.31
CA ARG A 59 10.81 0.40 -4.57
C ARG A 59 11.71 -0.83 -4.44
N PRO A 60 11.20 -2.05 -4.67
CA PRO A 60 12.04 -3.25 -4.72
C PRO A 60 13.06 -3.16 -5.87
N PRO A 61 14.29 -3.70 -5.72
CA PRO A 61 15.30 -3.65 -6.77
C PRO A 61 14.84 -4.22 -8.12
N ALA A 62 14.06 -5.31 -8.08
CA ALA A 62 13.51 -5.97 -9.26
C ALA A 62 12.28 -5.28 -9.85
N CYS A 63 11.71 -4.28 -9.18
CA CYS A 63 10.50 -3.58 -9.64
C CYS A 63 10.86 -2.49 -10.66
N PRO A 64 10.31 -2.53 -11.90
CA PRO A 64 10.51 -1.48 -12.90
C PRO A 64 10.01 -0.11 -12.41
N HIS A 65 10.69 0.97 -12.82
CA HIS A 65 10.36 2.32 -12.35
C HIS A 65 8.92 2.73 -12.68
N ARG A 66 8.48 2.53 -13.93
CA ARG A 66 7.11 2.84 -14.37
C ARG A 66 6.04 2.08 -13.59
N LEU A 67 6.33 0.84 -13.20
CA LEU A 67 5.40 0.07 -12.39
C LEU A 67 5.34 0.65 -10.97
N TYR A 68 6.48 1.03 -10.40
CA TYR A 68 6.51 1.66 -9.08
C TYR A 68 5.79 3.01 -9.06
N GLU A 69 5.88 3.82 -10.11
CA GLU A 69 5.08 5.04 -10.27
C GLU A 69 3.57 4.73 -10.20
N LEU A 70 3.12 3.65 -10.85
CA LEU A 70 1.74 3.18 -10.73
C LEU A 70 1.42 2.75 -9.29
N LEU A 71 2.31 2.02 -8.61
CA LEU A 71 2.09 1.63 -7.21
C LEU A 71 1.94 2.85 -6.29
N LEU A 72 2.71 3.91 -6.51
CA LEU A 72 2.54 5.16 -5.77
C LEU A 72 1.14 5.77 -5.98
N SER A 73 0.62 5.75 -7.21
CA SER A 73 -0.76 6.19 -7.48
C SER A 73 -1.83 5.29 -6.85
N CYS A 74 -1.60 3.97 -6.78
CA CYS A 74 -2.47 3.03 -6.06
C CYS A 74 -2.49 3.30 -4.55
N TRP A 75 -1.43 3.90 -4.02
CA TRP A 75 -1.29 4.26 -2.61
C TRP A 75 -1.56 5.73 -2.34
N GLU A 76 -2.33 6.43 -3.17
CA GLU A 76 -2.78 7.77 -2.84
C GLU A 76 -3.59 7.78 -1.55
N SER A 77 -3.38 8.83 -0.74
CA SER A 77 -4.02 8.93 0.59
C SER A 77 -5.53 9.10 0.45
N ASP A 78 -5.97 9.86 -0.54
CA ASP A 78 -7.37 10.03 -0.88
C ASP A 78 -7.80 8.96 -1.90
N PRO A 79 -8.79 8.11 -1.58
CA PRO A 79 -9.26 7.04 -2.44
C PRO A 79 -9.71 7.49 -3.83
N ASP A 80 -10.20 8.73 -3.99
CA ASP A 80 -10.73 9.24 -5.26
C ASP A 80 -9.61 9.52 -6.29
N PHE A 81 -8.36 9.66 -5.84
CA PHE A 81 -7.20 9.83 -6.71
C PHE A 81 -6.52 8.51 -7.08
N ARG A 82 -6.99 7.38 -6.54
CA ARG A 82 -6.47 6.06 -6.90
C ARG A 82 -7.02 5.64 -8.27
N PRO A 83 -6.24 4.91 -9.08
CA PRO A 83 -6.70 4.42 -10.39
C PRO A 83 -7.84 3.39 -10.25
N SER A 84 -8.68 3.28 -11.29
CA SER A 84 -9.81 2.33 -11.39
C SER A 84 -9.54 1.21 -12.38
#